data_AF-A0A4U8SH91-F1
#
_entry.id   AF-A0A4U8SH91-F1
#
_cell.length_a   1.000
_cell.length_b   1.000
_cell.length_c   1.000
_cell.angle_alpha   90.00
_cell.angle_beta   90.00
_cell.angle_gamma   90.00
#
_symmetry.space_group_name_H-M   'P 1'
#
loop_
_entity.id
_entity.type
_entity.pdbx_description
1 polymer ?
#
loop_
_entity_poly.entity_id
_entity_poly.type
_entity_poly.pdbx_seq_one_letter_code
_entity_poly.pdbx_strand_id
1 'polypeptide(L)'
;MKELNRDDFLRLLREAGFKNKKEFAHFINTPYQSVNNWGCGNRIPPYLSALMDALIDSKKYKELVQGNNIIAENESLKQEISILQEKIKELESERDVEKRNLETLTKSFKIIKEYQEMI
;
A
#
# COMPACT_ATOMS: atom_id res chain seq x y z
N MET A 1 -19.04 -14.24 -21.73
CA MET A 1 -17.59 -14.08 -21.97
C MET A 1 -17.43 -13.05 -23.06
N LYS A 2 -16.66 -11.97 -22.84
CA LYS A 2 -16.59 -10.83 -23.78
C LYS A 2 -15.90 -11.27 -25.07
N GLU A 3 -16.52 -11.01 -26.21
CA GLU A 3 -15.89 -11.26 -27.51
C GLU A 3 -14.86 -10.17 -27.78
N LEU A 4 -13.60 -10.58 -27.93
CA LEU A 4 -12.49 -9.67 -28.22
C LEU A 4 -12.44 -9.39 -29.72
N ASN A 5 -12.38 -8.12 -30.08
CA ASN A 5 -11.99 -7.71 -31.42
C ASN A 5 -10.45 -7.49 -31.50
N ARG A 6 -9.97 -7.20 -32.71
CA ARG A 6 -8.54 -6.97 -32.97
C ARG A 6 -7.95 -5.86 -32.12
N ASP A 7 -8.67 -4.75 -31.99
CA ASP A 7 -8.19 -3.55 -31.31
C ASP A 7 -8.13 -3.76 -29.79
N ASP A 8 -9.12 -4.46 -29.24
CA ASP A 8 -9.13 -4.89 -27.85
C ASP A 8 -7.95 -5.82 -27.54
N PHE A 9 -7.67 -6.80 -28.41
CA PHE A 9 -6.52 -7.69 -28.25
C PHE A 9 -5.20 -6.93 -28.28
N LEU A 10 -5.03 -5.97 -29.21
CA LEU A 10 -3.82 -5.14 -29.29
C LEU A 10 -3.67 -4.23 -28.07
N ARG A 11 -4.76 -3.72 -27.51
CA ARG A 11 -4.75 -2.93 -26.27
C ARG A 11 -4.29 -3.79 -25.09
N LEU A 12 -4.92 -4.94 -24.89
CA LEU A 12 -4.61 -5.87 -23.79
C LEU A 12 -3.18 -6.39 -23.85
N LEU A 13 -2.64 -6.65 -25.05
CA LEU A 13 -1.23 -7.02 -25.23
C LEU A 13 -0.28 -5.98 -24.64
N ARG A 14 -0.53 -4.69 -24.90
CA ARG A 14 0.31 -3.61 -24.38
C ARG A 14 0.17 -3.47 -22.86
N GLU A 15 -1.05 -3.55 -22.35
CA GLU A 15 -1.33 -3.49 -20.91
C GLU A 15 -0.62 -4.64 -20.16
N ALA A 16 -0.68 -5.85 -20.70
CA ALA A 16 0.02 -7.03 -20.18
C ALA A 16 1.55 -6.96 -20.32
N GLY A 17 2.08 -5.95 -21.04
CA GLY A 17 3.52 -5.69 -21.15
C GLY A 17 4.21 -6.32 -22.36
N PHE A 18 3.48 -6.86 -23.33
CA PHE A 18 4.06 -7.39 -24.57
C PHE A 18 4.27 -6.25 -25.57
N LYS A 19 5.44 -6.24 -26.23
CA LYS A 19 5.78 -5.24 -27.26
C LYS A 19 5.04 -5.49 -28.56
N ASN A 20 4.79 -6.76 -28.89
CA ASN A 20 4.16 -7.16 -30.15
C ASN A 20 3.53 -8.56 -30.08
N LYS A 21 2.74 -8.89 -31.12
CA LYS A 21 2.09 -10.20 -31.25
C LYS A 21 3.07 -11.38 -31.31
N LYS A 22 4.31 -11.17 -31.80
CA LYS A 22 5.32 -12.23 -31.94
C LYS A 22 5.86 -12.67 -30.58
N GLU A 23 6.12 -11.70 -29.70
CA GLU A 23 6.50 -11.94 -28.31
C GLU A 23 5.41 -12.69 -27.55
N PHE A 24 4.16 -12.23 -27.69
CA PHE A 24 3.02 -12.92 -27.07
C PHE A 24 2.83 -14.34 -27.61
N ALA A 25 2.95 -14.54 -28.92
CA ALA A 25 2.85 -15.86 -29.54
C ALA A 25 3.90 -16.83 -28.98
N HIS A 26 5.13 -16.34 -28.77
CA HIS A 26 6.18 -17.12 -28.11
C HIS A 26 5.82 -17.46 -26.65
N PHE A 27 5.30 -16.49 -25.89
CA PHE A 27 4.90 -16.68 -24.50
C PHE A 27 3.81 -17.75 -24.33
N ILE A 28 2.78 -17.74 -25.17
CA ILE A 28 1.70 -18.76 -25.12
C ILE A 28 2.01 -20.02 -25.94
N ASN A 29 3.25 -20.18 -26.40
CA ASN A 29 3.71 -21.30 -27.21
C ASN A 29 2.78 -21.60 -28.41
N THR A 30 2.46 -20.56 -29.18
CA THR A 30 1.56 -20.65 -30.33
C THR A 30 2.26 -20.08 -31.58
N PRO A 31 2.09 -20.67 -32.77
CA PRO A 31 2.69 -20.13 -33.98
C PRO A 31 2.31 -18.66 -34.22
N TYR A 32 3.29 -17.82 -34.54
CA TYR A 32 3.08 -16.39 -34.77
C TYR A 32 1.98 -16.14 -35.81
N GLN A 33 1.93 -16.93 -36.89
CA GLN A 33 0.93 -16.76 -37.93
C GLN A 33 -0.50 -16.96 -37.42
N SER A 34 -0.71 -17.91 -36.51
CA SER A 34 -2.01 -18.14 -35.86
C SER A 34 -2.44 -16.90 -35.08
N VAL A 35 -1.56 -16.36 -34.23
CA VAL A 35 -1.81 -15.15 -33.43
C VAL A 35 -1.98 -13.90 -34.30
N ASN A 36 -1.23 -13.82 -35.40
CA ASN A 36 -1.29 -12.69 -36.32
C ASN A 36 -2.66 -12.59 -36.98
N ASN A 37 -3.24 -13.74 -37.35
CA ASN A 37 -4.53 -13.86 -38.03
C ASN A 37 -5.75 -13.64 -37.11
N TRP A 38 -5.55 -13.60 -35.80
CA TRP A 38 -6.61 -13.29 -34.83
C TRP A 38 -7.15 -11.87 -35.02
N GLY A 39 -8.48 -11.77 -35.16
CA GLY A 39 -9.20 -10.53 -35.40
C GLY A 39 -9.10 -10.00 -36.84
N CYS A 40 -8.55 -10.79 -37.77
CA CYS A 40 -8.50 -10.45 -39.20
C CYS A 40 -9.25 -11.47 -40.05
N GLY A 41 -8.84 -12.73 -39.94
CA GLY A 41 -9.48 -13.88 -40.61
C GLY A 41 -9.92 -14.98 -39.65
N ASN A 42 -9.29 -15.05 -38.47
CA ASN A 42 -9.63 -16.01 -37.43
C ASN A 42 -10.24 -15.33 -36.21
N ARG A 43 -11.23 -15.99 -35.60
CA ARG A 43 -11.81 -15.56 -34.33
C ARG A 43 -10.74 -15.60 -33.23
N ILE A 44 -10.77 -14.60 -32.36
CA ILE A 44 -9.94 -14.59 -31.15
C ILE A 44 -10.45 -15.69 -30.20
N PRO A 45 -9.57 -16.52 -29.63
CA PRO A 45 -10.00 -17.55 -28.68
C PRO A 45 -10.74 -16.96 -27.47
N PRO A 46 -11.89 -17.54 -27.04
CA PRO A 46 -12.69 -16.99 -25.94
C PRO A 46 -11.95 -16.87 -24.60
N TYR A 47 -11.04 -17.81 -24.32
CA TYR A 47 -10.24 -17.81 -23.08
C TYR A 47 -9.24 -16.64 -22.99
N LEU A 48 -8.95 -15.99 -24.13
CA LEU A 48 -7.88 -15.00 -24.21
C LEU A 48 -8.18 -13.76 -23.35
N SER A 49 -9.45 -13.42 -23.15
CA SER A 49 -9.85 -12.32 -22.25
C SER A 49 -9.40 -12.60 -20.83
N ALA A 50 -9.76 -13.76 -20.27
CA ALA A 50 -9.40 -14.12 -18.90
C ALA A 50 -7.88 -14.26 -18.72
N LEU A 51 -7.18 -14.79 -19.73
CA LEU A 51 -5.72 -14.86 -19.71
C LEU A 51 -5.10 -13.46 -19.67
N MET A 52 -5.58 -12.53 -20.50
CA MET A 52 -5.05 -11.16 -20.51
C MET A 52 -5.30 -10.43 -19.21
N ASP A 53 -6.50 -10.55 -18.63
CA ASP A 53 -6.82 -9.96 -17.33
C ASP A 53 -5.87 -10.47 -16.24
N ALA A 54 -5.64 -11.78 -16.18
CA ALA A 54 -4.70 -12.39 -15.24
C ALA A 54 -3.25 -11.93 -15.43
N LEU A 55 -2.80 -11.74 -16.68
CA LEU A 55 -1.44 -11.26 -16.97
C LEU A 55 -1.25 -9.80 -16.57
N ILE A 56 -2.26 -8.96 -16.82
CA ILE A 56 -2.26 -7.55 -16.42
C ILE A 56 -2.21 -7.44 -14.89
N ASP A 57 -3.05 -8.19 -14.19
CA ASP A 57 -3.05 -8.16 -12.73
C ASP A 57 -1.76 -8.71 -12.14
N SER A 58 -1.22 -9.82 -12.69
CA SER A 58 0.08 -10.35 -12.27
C SER A 58 1.20 -9.32 -12.40
N LYS A 59 1.20 -8.53 -13.49
CA LYS A 59 2.17 -7.45 -13.68
C LYS A 59 2.01 -6.36 -12.62
N LYS A 60 0.80 -5.87 -12.38
CA LYS A 60 0.54 -4.87 -11.32
C LYS A 60 1.00 -5.37 -9.95
N TYR A 61 0.70 -6.62 -9.61
CA TYR A 61 1.18 -7.22 -8.35
C TYR A 61 2.70 -7.30 -8.29
N LYS A 62 3.36 -7.69 -9.38
CA LYS A 62 4.82 -7.69 -9.44
C LYS A 62 5.40 -6.30 -9.27
N GLU A 63 4.82 -5.27 -9.88
CA GLU A 63 5.25 -3.88 -9.73
C GLU A 63 5.06 -3.40 -8.28
N LEU A 64 3.95 -3.74 -7.64
CA LEU A 64 3.70 -3.43 -6.23
C LEU A 64 4.67 -4.16 -5.28
N VAL A 65 4.95 -5.43 -5.55
CA VAL A 65 5.85 -6.26 -4.73
C VAL A 65 7.32 -5.89 -4.97
N GLN A 66 7.73 -5.64 -6.21
CA GLN A 66 9.09 -5.20 -6.55
C GLN A 66 9.35 -3.74 -6.19
N GLY A 67 8.29 -2.94 -6.07
CA GLY A 67 8.27 -1.65 -5.38
C GLY A 67 8.48 -1.81 -3.88
N ASN A 68 9.56 -2.49 -3.50
CA ASN A 68 10.07 -2.84 -2.17
C ASN A 68 10.26 -1.63 -1.21
N ASN A 69 9.81 -0.44 -1.60
CA ASN A 69 9.71 0.68 -0.68
C ASN A 69 8.63 0.42 0.37
N ILE A 70 7.52 -0.24 0.03
CA ILE A 70 6.39 -0.42 0.97
C ILE A 70 6.78 -1.30 2.18
N ILE A 71 7.54 -2.38 1.98
CA ILE A 71 7.95 -3.26 3.08
C ILE A 71 8.98 -2.54 3.96
N ALA A 72 9.98 -1.89 3.36
CA ALA A 72 11.00 -1.14 4.09
C ALA A 72 10.42 0.06 4.85
N GLU A 73 9.51 0.80 4.21
CA GLU A 73 8.76 1.92 4.79
C GLU A 73 7.87 1.45 5.93
N ASN A 74 7.14 0.34 5.77
CA ASN A 74 6.34 -0.23 6.86
C ASN A 74 7.19 -0.64 8.06
N GLU A 75 8.37 -1.23 7.85
CA GLU A 75 9.28 -1.56 8.96
C GLU A 75 9.85 -0.31 9.63
N SER A 76 10.22 0.72 8.86
CA SER A 76 10.65 2.02 9.40
C SER A 76 9.55 2.69 10.23
N LEU A 77 8.31 2.71 9.71
CA LEU A 77 7.16 3.29 10.40
C LEU A 77 6.83 2.54 11.70
N LYS A 78 6.94 1.21 11.72
CA LYS A 78 6.77 0.42 12.96
C LYS A 78 7.80 0.80 14.02
N GLN A 79 9.05 1.01 13.64
CA GLN A 79 10.10 1.44 14.57
C GLN A 79 9.80 2.84 15.12
N GLU A 80 9.42 3.78 14.25
CA GLU A 80 9.05 5.14 14.66
C GLU A 80 7.85 5.15 15.62
N ILE A 81 6.80 4.37 15.33
CA ILE A 81 5.64 4.22 16.22
C ILE A 81 6.06 3.70 17.58
N SER A 82 6.95 2.70 17.64
CA SER A 82 7.45 2.15 18.91
C SER A 82 8.18 3.20 19.75
N ILE A 83 9.05 4.00 19.12
CA ILE A 83 9.79 5.08 19.80
C ILE A 83 8.84 6.15 20.32
N LEU A 84 7.86 6.57 19.51
CA LEU A 84 6.88 7.58 19.91
C LEU A 84 5.99 7.10 21.06
N GLN A 85 5.60 5.82 21.07
CA GLN A 85 4.83 5.23 22.18
C GLN A 85 5.62 5.25 23.49
N GLU A 86 6.92 4.94 23.45
CA GLU A 86 7.79 5.01 24.62
C GLU A 86 7.93 6.44 25.12
N LYS A 87 8.11 7.41 24.20
CA LYS A 87 8.20 8.83 24.57
C LYS A 87 6.91 9.38 25.19
N ILE A 88 5.74 8.98 24.67
CA ILE A 88 4.45 9.34 25.26
C ILE A 88 4.35 8.81 26.69
N LYS A 89 4.74 7.55 26.92
CA LYS A 89 4.71 6.93 28.23
C LYS A 89 5.62 7.65 29.24
N GLU A 90 6.81 8.07 28.82
CA GLU A 90 7.71 8.88 29.65
C GLU A 90 7.06 10.21 30.03
N LEU A 91 6.55 10.96 29.04
CA LEU A 91 5.92 12.27 29.26
C LEU A 91 4.68 12.18 30.16
N GLU A 92 3.90 11.12 30.04
CA GLU A 92 2.76 10.87 30.93
C GLU A 92 3.21 10.66 32.38
N SER A 93 4.30 9.91 32.60
CA SER A 93 4.85 9.70 33.93
C SER A 93 5.38 10.99 34.56
N GLU A 94 6.06 11.83 33.78
CA GLU A 94 6.57 13.14 34.21
C GLU A 94 5.41 14.09 34.57
N ARG A 95 4.39 14.16 33.70
CA ARG A 95 3.17 14.94 33.94
C ARG A 95 2.50 14.54 35.25
N ASP A 96 2.43 13.24 35.55
CA ASP A 96 1.79 12.74 36.77
C ASP A 96 2.61 13.05 38.04
N VAL A 97 3.93 13.15 37.94
CA VAL A 97 4.78 13.68 39.03
C VAL A 97 4.52 15.17 39.22
N GLU A 98 4.54 15.96 38.16
CA GLU A 98 4.32 17.41 38.20
C GLU A 98 2.96 17.76 38.81
N LYS A 99 1.91 17.00 38.43
CA LYS A 99 0.56 17.17 38.97
C LYS A 99 0.51 16.95 40.48
N ARG A 100 1.20 15.92 41.00
CA ARG A 100 1.29 15.67 42.45
C ARG A 100 2.03 16.78 43.20
N ASN A 101 3.09 17.30 42.60
CA ASN A 101 3.84 18.43 43.15
C ASN A 101 2.95 19.68 43.25
N LEU A 102 2.20 19.99 42.19
CA LEU A 102 1.25 21.10 42.16
C LEU A 102 0.13 20.95 43.18
N GLU A 103 -0.44 19.75 43.34
CA GLU A 103 -1.44 19.48 44.37
C GLU A 103 -0.89 19.72 45.79
N THR A 104 0.35 19.30 46.03
CA THR A 104 1.04 19.51 47.32
C THR A 104 1.26 21.00 47.57
N LEU A 105 1.77 21.72 46.57
CA LEU A 105 2.02 23.15 46.66
C LEU A 105 0.73 23.95 46.88
N THR A 106 -0.34 23.58 46.19
CA THR A 106 -1.67 24.20 46.32
C THR A 106 -2.20 24.06 47.75
N LYS A 107 -2.05 22.86 48.35
CA LYS A 107 -2.44 22.63 49.76
C LYS A 107 -1.61 23.50 50.71
N SER A 108 -0.30 23.59 50.52
CA SER A 108 0.54 24.45 51.37
C SER A 108 0.20 25.94 51.24
N PHE A 109 -0.09 26.43 50.03
CA PHE A 109 -0.50 27.82 49.83
C PHE A 109 -1.83 28.13 50.52
N LYS A 110 -2.80 27.21 50.45
CA LYS A 110 -4.07 27.37 51.14
C LYS A 110 -3.87 27.53 52.66
N ILE A 111 -3.04 26.67 53.26
CA ILE A 111 -2.71 26.73 54.69
C ILE A 111 -2.05 28.07 55.05
N ILE A 112 -1.06 28.51 54.28
CA ILE A 112 -0.37 29.79 54.53
C ILE A 112 -1.35 30.96 54.46
N LYS A 113 -2.26 30.96 53.48
CA LYS A 113 -3.28 31.99 53.33
C LYS A 113 -4.23 32.03 54.53
N GLU A 114 -4.70 30.86 54.99
CA GLU A 114 -5.54 30.76 56.20
C GLU A 114 -4.82 31.32 57.43
N TYR A 115 -3.52 31.05 57.60
CA TYR A 115 -2.74 31.64 58.70
C TYR A 115 -2.57 33.16 58.59
N GLN A 116 -2.42 33.71 57.38
CA GLN A 116 -2.29 35.15 57.15
C GLN A 116 -3.59 35.91 57.46
N GLU A 117 -4.75 35.28 57.30
CA GLU A 117 -6.07 35.88 57.60
C GLU A 117 -6.40 35.88 59.11
N MET A 118 -5.60 35.20 59.94
CA MET A 118 -5.78 35.11 61.41
C MET A 118 -4.95 36.14 62.21
N ILE A 119 -4.07 36.90 61.56
CA ILE A 119 -3.20 37.93 62.16
C ILE A 119 -3.75 39.32 61.80
#